data_AF-A0A1H5LZI5-F1
#
_entry.id   AF-A0A1H5LZI5-F1
#
_cell.length_a   1.000
_cell.length_b   1.000
_cell.length_c   1.000
_cell.angle_alpha   90.00
_cell.angle_beta   90.00
_cell.angle_gamma   90.00
#
_symmetry.space_group_name_H-M   'P 1'
#
loop_
_entity.id
_entity.type
_entity.pdbx_description
1 polymer ?
#
loop_
_entity_poly.entity_id
_entity_poly.type
_entity_poly.pdbx_seq_one_letter_code
_entity_poly.pdbx_strand_id
1 'polypeptide(L)'
;MARRRTGPTDLVKAIVHDRDGGACVRCGTRDHLTIHHRVNRGMGGAREEWINQAHNLLLVCTVCNGWFEDNPRESYEAGWKVRRPQLPNEVLVRYPDGSEYRLTPDGVRAMAVSR
;
A
#
# COMPACT_ATOMS: atom_id res chain seq x y z
N MET A 1 10.11 -14.87 25.81
CA MET A 1 9.06 -13.89 25.44
C MET A 1 8.62 -14.15 24.01
N ALA A 2 7.33 -14.34 23.76
CA ALA A 2 6.83 -14.51 22.39
C ALA A 2 7.09 -13.23 21.57
N ARG A 3 7.60 -13.37 20.34
CA ARG A 3 7.85 -12.24 19.43
C ARG A 3 6.53 -11.50 19.19
N ARG A 4 6.44 -10.24 19.62
CA ARG A 4 5.26 -9.39 19.37
C ARG A 4 5.04 -9.29 17.85
N ARG A 5 3.88 -9.74 17.35
CA ARG A 5 3.49 -9.51 15.95
C ARG A 5 3.24 -8.02 15.77
N THR A 6 4.08 -7.34 15.01
CA THR A 6 4.01 -5.89 14.73
C THR A 6 3.62 -5.56 13.29
N GLY A 7 3.26 -6.58 12.51
CA GLY A 7 2.78 -6.42 11.13
C GLY A 7 1.25 -6.38 11.04
N PRO A 8 0.71 -6.19 9.82
CA PRO A 8 -0.73 -6.25 9.58
C PRO A 8 -1.33 -7.58 10.02
N THR A 9 -2.56 -7.54 10.54
CA THR A 9 -3.33 -8.74 10.87
C THR A 9 -3.72 -9.47 9.59
N ASP A 10 -4.06 -10.76 9.71
CA ASP A 10 -4.46 -11.55 8.54
C ASP A 10 -5.77 -11.04 7.92
N LEU A 11 -6.67 -10.48 8.73
CA LEU A 11 -7.87 -9.77 8.26
C LEU A 11 -7.51 -8.57 7.38
N VAL A 12 -6.58 -7.71 7.81
CA VAL A 12 -6.18 -6.55 7.00
C VAL A 12 -5.50 -7.00 5.70
N LYS A 13 -4.68 -8.05 5.74
CA LYS A 13 -4.09 -8.60 4.51
C LYS A 13 -5.17 -9.09 3.55
N ALA A 14 -6.19 -9.79 4.05
CA ALA A 14 -7.30 -10.27 3.23
C ALA A 14 -8.07 -9.10 2.57
N ILE A 15 -8.34 -8.03 3.32
CA ILE A 15 -8.95 -6.79 2.79
C ILE A 15 -8.11 -6.21 1.65
N VAL A 16 -6.79 -6.09 1.84
CA VAL A 16 -5.87 -5.56 0.81
C VAL A 16 -5.85 -6.48 -0.41
N HIS A 17 -5.83 -7.80 -0.21
CA HIS A 17 -5.88 -8.78 -1.29
C HIS A 17 -7.14 -8.66 -2.14
N ASP A 18 -8.31 -8.58 -1.48
CA ASP A 18 -9.60 -8.46 -2.15
C ASP A 18 -9.74 -7.13 -2.88
N ARG A 19 -9.44 -6.02 -2.19
CA ARG A 19 -9.41 -4.67 -2.79
C ARG A 19 -8.52 -4.64 -4.02
N ASP A 20 -7.36 -5.29 -3.98
CA ASP A 20 -6.38 -5.30 -5.06
C ASP A 20 -6.62 -6.38 -6.12
N GLY A 21 -7.74 -7.10 -6.03
CA GLY A 21 -8.17 -8.11 -7.00
C GLY A 21 -7.19 -9.29 -7.11
N GLY A 22 -6.41 -9.54 -6.05
CA GLY A 22 -5.35 -10.54 -6.06
C GLY A 22 -4.26 -10.28 -7.09
N ALA A 23 -4.01 -9.02 -7.44
CA ALA A 23 -3.02 -8.64 -8.44
C ALA A 23 -2.12 -7.48 -7.95
N CYS A 24 -0.92 -7.40 -8.52
CA CYS A 24 0.00 -6.29 -8.26
C CYS A 24 -0.58 -4.97 -8.74
N VAL A 25 -0.67 -3.97 -7.85
CA VAL A 25 -1.23 -2.65 -8.18
C VAL A 25 -0.42 -1.83 -9.20
N ARG A 26 0.81 -2.24 -9.54
CA ARG A 26 1.61 -1.58 -10.61
C ARG A 26 1.53 -2.30 -11.94
N CYS A 27 1.82 -3.61 -11.97
CA CYS A 27 1.97 -4.35 -13.22
C CYS A 27 0.87 -5.39 -13.49
N GLY A 28 -0.06 -5.60 -12.56
CA GLY A 28 -1.19 -6.51 -12.74
C GLY A 28 -0.88 -8.01 -12.63
N THR A 29 0.38 -8.42 -12.44
CA THR A 29 0.71 -9.84 -12.23
C THR A 29 0.02 -10.39 -10.98
N ARG A 30 -0.30 -11.68 -10.99
CA ARG A 30 -0.87 -12.42 -9.85
C ARG A 30 0.16 -13.28 -9.12
N ASP A 31 1.40 -13.27 -9.59
CA ASP A 31 2.48 -14.12 -9.09
C ASP A 31 3.33 -13.41 -8.04
N HIS A 32 3.86 -14.19 -7.08
CA HIS A 32 4.83 -13.73 -6.07
C HIS A 32 4.42 -12.44 -5.36
N LEU A 33 3.18 -12.39 -4.89
CA LEU A 33 2.59 -11.22 -4.27
C LEU A 33 3.08 -11.05 -2.82
N THR A 34 3.23 -9.79 -2.41
CA THR A 34 3.60 -9.34 -1.08
C THR A 34 2.86 -8.06 -0.73
N ILE A 35 2.76 -7.78 0.57
CA ILE A 35 2.21 -6.51 1.07
C ILE A 35 3.32 -5.47 1.13
N HIS A 36 3.10 -4.33 0.49
CA HIS A 36 3.96 -3.15 0.52
C HIS A 36 3.37 -2.07 1.42
N HIS A 37 4.19 -1.47 2.29
CA HIS A 37 3.82 -0.29 3.07
C HIS A 37 4.12 0.99 2.28
N ARG A 38 3.12 1.82 2.03
CA ARG A 38 3.28 3.08 1.30
C ARG A 38 4.08 4.12 2.09
N VAL A 39 3.73 4.29 3.37
CA VAL A 39 4.58 4.95 4.36
C VAL A 39 5.36 3.87 5.10
N ASN A 40 6.69 3.96 5.01
CA ASN A 40 7.59 3.04 5.68
C ASN A 40 7.35 3.02 7.20
N ARG A 41 7.26 1.82 7.77
CA ARG A 41 7.06 1.59 9.20
C ARG A 41 8.27 1.90 10.09
N GLY A 42 9.45 2.11 9.48
CA GLY A 42 10.72 2.28 10.18
C GLY A 42 11.23 1.00 10.88
N MET A 43 12.49 1.03 11.31
CA MET A 43 13.06 -0.03 12.16
C MET A 43 12.66 0.22 13.63
N GLY A 44 12.27 -0.83 14.36
CA GLY A 44 11.84 -0.73 15.77
C GLY A 44 10.33 -0.85 16.01
N GLY A 45 9.54 -0.92 14.92
CA GLY A 45 8.08 -0.95 14.99
C GLY A 45 7.50 0.47 15.02
N ALA A 46 6.42 0.66 14.29
CA ALA A 46 5.69 1.93 14.28
C ALA A 46 4.75 2.02 15.48
N ARG A 47 4.61 3.23 16.01
CA ARG A 47 3.72 3.53 17.16
C ARG A 47 2.31 3.91 16.67
N GLU A 48 2.22 4.33 15.42
CA GLU A 48 0.99 4.80 14.81
C GLU A 48 0.08 3.62 14.47
N GLU A 49 -1.16 3.68 14.99
CA GLU A 49 -2.17 2.63 14.77
C GLU A 49 -2.49 2.44 13.28
N TRP A 50 -2.39 3.51 12.49
CA TRP A 50 -2.69 3.50 11.06
C TRP A 50 -1.62 2.84 10.19
N ILE A 51 -0.41 2.59 10.72
CA ILE A 51 0.71 2.10 9.91
C ILE A 51 0.43 0.75 9.25
N ASN A 52 -0.40 -0.07 9.89
CA ASN A 52 -0.77 -1.41 9.43
C ASN A 52 -2.22 -1.46 8.93
N GLN A 53 -2.88 -0.32 8.71
CA GLN A 53 -4.23 -0.27 8.16
C GLN A 53 -4.22 -0.30 6.63
N ALA A 54 -5.32 -0.72 6.01
CA ALA A 54 -5.38 -1.05 4.59
C ALA A 54 -4.99 0.12 3.65
N HIS A 55 -5.30 1.36 4.01
CA HIS A 55 -4.91 2.54 3.21
C HIS A 55 -3.39 2.73 3.06
N ASN A 56 -2.60 2.24 4.03
CA ASN A 56 -1.14 2.28 3.98
C ASN A 56 -0.52 1.06 3.28
N LEU A 57 -1.34 0.11 2.84
CA LEU A 57 -0.87 -1.18 2.33
C LEU A 57 -1.31 -1.35 0.87
N LEU A 58 -0.44 -1.94 0.06
CA LEU A 58 -0.71 -2.32 -1.32
C LEU A 58 -0.31 -3.77 -1.56
N LEU A 59 -1.07 -4.48 -2.39
CA LEU A 59 -0.65 -5.77 -2.92
C LEU A 59 0.22 -5.58 -4.15
N VAL A 60 1.45 -6.08 -4.10
CA VAL A 60 2.43 -5.91 -5.17
C VAL A 60 3.19 -7.20 -5.39
N CYS A 61 3.77 -7.43 -6.57
CA CYS A 61 4.75 -8.51 -6.72
C CYS A 61 6.10 -8.10 -6.10
N THR A 62 6.92 -9.08 -5.75
CA THR A 62 8.27 -8.85 -5.21
C THR A 62 9.14 -7.98 -6.11
N VAL A 63 9.01 -8.11 -7.44
CA VAL A 63 9.73 -7.30 -8.43
C VAL A 63 9.34 -5.83 -8.36
N CYS A 64 8.04 -5.51 -8.39
CA CYS A 64 7.58 -4.12 -8.26
C CYS A 64 7.89 -3.56 -6.87
N ASN A 65 7.82 -4.38 -5.82
CA ASN A 65 8.18 -3.95 -4.47
C ASN A 65 9.64 -3.47 -4.39
N GLY A 66 10.59 -4.21 -4.98
CA GLY A 66 11.98 -3.78 -5.08
C GLY A 66 12.13 -2.52 -5.94
N TRP A 67 11.46 -2.50 -7.11
CA TRP A 67 11.48 -1.36 -8.01
C TRP A 67 11.03 -0.05 -7.33
N PHE A 68 10.08 -0.10 -6.39
CA PHE A 68 9.64 1.09 -5.63
C PHE A 68 10.73 1.70 -4.73
N GLU A 69 11.63 0.87 -4.21
CA GLU A 69 12.77 1.33 -3.42
C GLU A 69 13.83 1.96 -4.31
N ASP A 70 14.06 1.38 -5.49
CA ASP A 70 15.06 1.85 -6.46
C ASP A 70 14.61 3.09 -7.24
N ASN A 71 13.29 3.31 -7.39
CA ASN A 71 12.70 4.39 -8.18
C ASN A 71 11.76 5.25 -7.31
N PRO A 72 12.29 5.95 -6.29
CA PRO A 72 11.47 6.62 -5.29
C PRO A 72 10.65 7.77 -5.88
N ARG A 73 11.18 8.53 -6.84
CA ARG A 73 10.48 9.68 -7.44
C ARG A 73 9.16 9.23 -8.08
N GLU A 74 9.25 8.28 -9.00
CA GLU A 74 8.13 7.69 -9.73
C GLU A 74 7.14 7.03 -8.75
N SER A 75 7.66 6.41 -7.69
CA SER A 75 6.84 5.76 -6.68
C SER A 75 6.06 6.75 -5.80
N TYR A 76 6.62 7.92 -5.51
CA TYR A 76 5.89 9.00 -4.85
C TYR A 76 4.87 9.66 -5.78
N GLU A 77 5.22 9.87 -7.06
CA GLU A 77 4.32 10.45 -8.06
C GLU A 77 3.09 9.58 -8.31
N ALA A 78 3.26 8.25 -8.37
CA ALA A 78 2.16 7.29 -8.52
C ALA A 78 1.43 6.96 -7.20
N GLY A 79 1.93 7.49 -6.07
CA GLY A 79 1.39 7.25 -4.74
C GLY A 79 1.59 5.85 -4.17
N TRP A 80 2.43 5.02 -4.80
CA TRP A 80 2.85 3.73 -4.25
C TRP A 80 3.70 3.90 -2.99
N LYS A 81 4.41 5.02 -2.87
CA LYS A 81 5.06 5.48 -1.65
C LYS A 81 4.49 6.82 -1.22
N VAL A 82 4.54 7.10 0.08
CA VAL A 82 4.05 8.35 0.68
C VAL A 82 5.08 8.86 1.68
N ARG A 83 5.39 10.17 1.61
CA ARG A 83 6.34 10.82 2.53
C ARG A 83 5.58 11.36 3.74
N ARG A 84 6.14 11.17 4.92
CA ARG A 84 5.69 11.92 6.11
C ARG A 84 5.89 13.43 5.87
N PRO A 85 5.01 14.29 6.40
CA PRO A 85 3.90 13.98 7.32
C PRO A 85 2.58 13.56 6.65
N GLN A 86 2.52 13.46 5.31
CA GLN A 86 1.28 13.09 4.62
C GLN A 86 0.78 11.71 5.07
N LEU A 87 -0.53 11.59 5.19
CA LEU A 87 -1.19 10.33 5.48
C LEU A 87 -1.48 9.58 4.18
N PRO A 88 -1.46 8.23 4.19
CA PRO A 88 -1.64 7.46 2.96
C PRO A 88 -3.04 7.68 2.34
N ASN A 89 -4.06 7.97 3.14
CA ASN A 89 -5.40 8.27 2.63
C ASN A 89 -5.50 9.66 1.97
N GLU A 90 -4.47 10.51 2.03
CA GLU A 90 -4.42 11.82 1.37
C GLU A 90 -3.81 11.76 -0.03
N VAL A 91 -3.09 10.68 -0.34
CA VAL A 91 -2.38 10.50 -1.61
C VAL A 91 -3.09 9.45 -2.46
N LEU A 92 -3.46 9.81 -3.69
CA LEU A 92 -4.06 8.88 -4.64
C LEU A 92 -3.06 7.80 -5.04
N VAL A 93 -3.56 6.62 -5.41
CA VAL A 93 -2.75 5.52 -5.93
C VAL A 93 -3.14 5.25 -7.36
N ARG A 94 -2.15 5.25 -8.26
CA ARG A 94 -2.33 4.83 -9.65
C ARG A 94 -2.30 3.31 -9.79
N TYR A 95 -3.31 2.77 -10.46
CA TYR A 95 -3.47 1.35 -10.77
C TYR A 95 -3.04 1.02 -12.21
N PRO A 96 -2.92 -0.26 -12.59
CA PRO A 96 -2.35 -0.65 -13.89
C PRO A 96 -3.16 -0.16 -15.10
N ASP A 97 -4.46 0.06 -14.91
CA ASP A 97 -5.39 0.61 -15.90
C ASP A 97 -5.29 2.14 -16.06
N GLY A 98 -4.42 2.80 -15.29
CA GLY A 98 -4.27 4.25 -15.26
C GLY A 98 -5.26 4.96 -14.34
N SER A 99 -6.22 4.24 -13.75
CA SER A 99 -7.16 4.82 -12.79
C SER A 99 -6.46 5.20 -11.48
N GLU A 100 -6.90 6.29 -10.87
CA GLU A 100 -6.37 6.77 -9.61
C GLU A 100 -7.45 6.75 -8.51
N TYR A 101 -7.11 6.15 -7.37
CA TYR A 101 -8.05 5.99 -6.25
C TYR A 101 -7.47 6.50 -4.94
N ARG A 102 -8.32 7.09 -4.11
CA ARG A 102 -8.05 7.27 -2.69
C ARG A 102 -8.30 5.94 -1.98
N LEU A 103 -7.39 5.53 -1.10
CA LEU A 103 -7.55 4.32 -0.29
C LEU A 103 -7.97 4.69 1.13
N THR A 104 -9.05 4.08 1.61
CA THR A 104 -9.59 4.35 2.95
C THR A 104 -9.08 3.34 3.99
N PRO A 105 -9.13 3.69 5.29
CA PRO A 105 -8.67 2.80 6.36
C PRO A 105 -9.28 1.39 6.38
N ASP A 106 -10.56 1.29 6.02
CA ASP A 106 -11.34 0.06 5.89
C ASP A 106 -11.09 -0.69 4.57
N GLY A 107 -10.24 -0.15 3.69
CA GLY A 107 -9.78 -0.85 2.49
C GLY A 107 -10.62 -0.63 1.24
N VAL A 108 -11.43 0.43 1.20
CA VAL A 108 -12.20 0.79 0.01
C VAL A 108 -11.34 1.63 -0.95
N ARG A 109 -11.52 1.43 -2.25
CA ARG A 109 -11.08 2.36 -3.29
C ARG A 109 -12.20 3.40 -3.51
N ALA A 110 -11.97 4.63 -3.08
CA ALA A 110 -12.84 5.74 -3.41
C ALA A 110 -12.31 6.42 -4.68
N MET A 111 -13.16 6.58 -5.70
CA MET A 111 -12.78 7.32 -6.91
C MET A 111 -12.32 8.72 -6.53
N ALA A 112 -11.24 9.19 -7.14
CA ALA A 112 -10.94 10.61 -7.15
C ALA A 112 -12.07 11.30 -7.92
N VAL A 113 -12.94 12.04 -7.23
CA VAL A 113 -13.90 12.90 -7.92
C VAL A 113 -13.07 13.93 -8.66
N SER A 114 -13.10 13.87 -10.00
CA SER A 114 -12.57 14.92 -10.85
C SER A 114 -13.23 16.23 -10.41
N ARG A 115 -12.44 17.16 -9.87
CA ARG A 115 -12.87 18.55 -9.73
C ARG A 115 -12.87 19.21 -11.09
#